data_AF-A0A7J9Q5Q6-F1
#
_entry.id   AF-A0A7J9Q5Q6-F1
#
_cell.length_a   1.000
_cell.length_b   1.000
_cell.length_c   1.000
_cell.angle_alpha   90.00
_cell.angle_beta   90.00
_cell.angle_gamma   90.00
#
_symmetry.space_group_name_H-M   'P 1'
#
loop_
_entity.id
_entity.type
_entity.pdbx_description
1 polymer ?
#
loop_
_entity_poly.entity_id
_entity_poly.type
_entity_poly.pdbx_seq_one_letter_code
_entity_poly.pdbx_strand_id
1 'polypeptide(L)'
;MVPRFKAKQKKDLLADIVDELLSAPNESHFYCLISQRLRGGTGKPYQNRDNLLPEGRRYEELEVNGPADSRRIVIEMDTHELYVTRNHYQTMCYAGKPDFMNS
;
A
#
# COMPACT_ATOMS: atom_id res chain seq x y z
N MET A 1 18.64 27.17 28.75
CA MET A 1 18.81 26.82 27.32
C MET A 1 18.49 25.34 27.18
N VAL A 2 17.29 24.98 26.71
CA VAL A 2 16.86 23.58 26.58
C VAL A 2 17.33 23.02 25.24
N PRO A 3 18.07 21.89 25.19
CA PRO A 3 18.38 21.26 23.91
C PRO A 3 17.09 20.68 23.33
N ARG A 4 16.63 21.31 22.26
CA ARG A 4 15.49 20.84 21.46
C ARG A 4 15.98 19.63 20.67
N PHE A 5 15.77 18.42 21.20
CA PHE A 5 16.00 17.18 20.48
C PHE A 5 15.16 17.23 19.20
N LYS A 6 15.80 17.43 18.05
CA LYS A 6 15.16 17.16 16.75
C LYS A 6 14.99 15.65 16.68
N ALA A 7 13.80 15.18 17.05
CA ALA A 7 13.40 13.80 16.81
C ALA A 7 13.61 13.54 15.31
N LYS A 8 14.57 12.69 14.97
CA LYS A 8 14.64 12.07 13.64
C LYS A 8 13.32 11.30 13.50
N GLN A 9 12.32 11.89 12.85
CA GLN A 9 11.13 11.16 12.45
C GLN A 9 11.62 10.00 11.59
N LYS A 10 11.51 8.78 12.13
CA LYS A 10 11.70 7.56 11.35
C LYS A 10 10.57 7.60 10.33
N LYS A 11 10.86 7.96 9.07
CA LYS A 11 9.89 7.92 7.97
C LYS A 11 9.29 6.51 7.94
N ASP A 12 8.01 6.38 8.30
CA ASP A 12 7.31 5.11 8.13
C ASP A 12 6.88 5.05 6.67
N LEU A 13 7.80 4.61 5.81
CA LEU A 13 7.60 4.58 4.36
C LEU A 13 6.31 3.84 3.96
N LEU A 14 5.91 2.83 4.73
CA LEU A 14 4.63 2.13 4.51
C LEU A 14 3.46 3.10 4.66
N ALA A 15 3.45 3.91 5.72
CA ALA A 15 2.40 4.90 5.95
C ALA A 15 2.44 6.00 4.89
N ASP A 16 3.63 6.48 4.52
CA ASP A 16 3.78 7.50 3.47
C ASP A 16 3.23 7.02 2.12
N ILE A 17 3.48 5.76 1.73
CA ILE A 17 2.97 5.22 0.46
C ILE A 17 1.45 5.01 0.52
N VAL A 18 0.92 4.52 1.64
CA VAL A 18 -0.52 4.38 1.83
C VAL A 18 -1.22 5.74 1.72
N ASP A 19 -0.70 6.76 2.40
CA ASP A 19 -1.24 8.12 2.35
C ASP A 19 -1.21 8.69 0.92
N GLU A 20 -0.11 8.49 0.19
CA GLU A 20 0.04 8.87 -1.22
C GLU A 20 -0.99 8.18 -2.12
N LEU A 21 -1.22 6.87 -1.93
CA LEU A 21 -2.20 6.10 -2.68
C LEU A 21 -3.64 6.50 -2.35
N LEU A 22 -3.97 6.74 -1.07
CA LEU A 22 -5.30 7.20 -0.64
C LEU A 22 -5.61 8.62 -1.13
N SER A 23 -4.59 9.46 -1.26
CA SER A 23 -4.71 10.84 -1.73
C SER A 23 -4.72 10.96 -3.26
N ALA A 24 -4.72 9.84 -3.99
CA ALA A 24 -4.76 9.85 -5.44
C ALA A 24 -6.05 10.53 -5.95
N PRO A 25 -5.96 11.59 -6.78
CA PRO A 25 -7.12 12.36 -7.22
C PRO A 25 -8.03 11.61 -8.21
N ASN A 26 -7.51 10.59 -8.88
CA ASN A 26 -8.25 9.75 -9.83
C ASN A 26 -7.54 8.41 -10.04
N GLU A 27 -8.25 7.45 -10.66
CA GLU A 27 -7.73 6.11 -10.96
C GLU A 27 -6.44 6.14 -11.78
N SER A 28 -6.36 6.97 -12.82
CA SER A 28 -5.16 7.09 -13.66
C SER A 28 -3.92 7.47 -12.85
N HIS A 29 -4.07 8.39 -11.90
CA HIS A 29 -2.98 8.79 -11.01
C HIS A 29 -2.64 7.68 -10.01
N PHE A 30 -3.65 6.98 -9.47
CA PHE A 30 -3.45 5.82 -8.60
C PHE A 30 -2.61 4.72 -9.26
N TYR A 31 -2.97 4.31 -10.48
CA TYR A 31 -2.19 3.31 -11.24
C TYR A 31 -0.79 3.81 -11.63
N CYS A 32 -0.64 5.11 -11.89
CA CYS A 32 0.66 5.73 -12.14
C CYS A 32 1.57 5.61 -10.90
N LEU A 33 1.06 5.91 -9.70
CA LEU A 33 1.79 5.78 -8.44
C LEU A 33 2.23 4.33 -8.19
N ILE A 34 1.33 3.38 -8.40
CA ILE A 34 1.63 1.94 -8.29
C ILE A 34 2.77 1.55 -9.24
N SER A 35 2.65 1.91 -10.51
CA SER A 35 3.62 1.56 -11.55
C SER A 35 5.01 2.17 -11.30
N GLN A 36 5.05 3.42 -10.80
CA GLN A 36 6.30 4.08 -10.42
C GLN A 36 7.01 3.36 -9.26
N ARG A 37 6.25 2.89 -8.25
CA ARG A 37 6.80 2.16 -7.11
C ARG A 37 7.31 0.77 -7.49
N LEU A 38 6.68 0.13 -8.47
CA LEU A 38 7.07 -1.18 -8.98
C LEU A 38 8.25 -1.14 -9.97
N ARG A 39 8.96 -0.02 -10.10
CA ARG A 39 10.05 0.19 -11.08
C ARG A 39 9.63 -0.22 -12.51
N GLY A 40 8.39 0.07 -12.90
CA GLY A 40 7.88 -0.24 -14.24
C GLY A 40 7.34 -1.67 -14.43
N GLY A 41 7.14 -2.44 -13.35
CA GLY A 41 6.40 -3.70 -13.36
C GLY A 41 4.92 -3.55 -13.02
N THR A 42 4.11 -4.54 -13.38
CA THR A 42 2.80 -4.79 -12.75
C THR A 42 3.00 -5.36 -11.35
N GLY A 43 2.04 -5.13 -10.44
CA GLY A 43 2.12 -5.69 -9.09
C GLY A 43 2.22 -7.21 -9.15
N LYS A 44 2.80 -7.85 -8.12
CA LYS A 44 2.71 -9.31 -8.05
C LYS A 44 1.26 -9.68 -7.71
N PRO A 45 0.62 -10.63 -8.38
CA PRO A 45 -0.72 -11.04 -8.01
C PRO A 45 -0.70 -11.73 -6.64
N TYR A 46 -1.51 -11.26 -5.71
CA TYR A 46 -1.67 -11.85 -4.38
C TYR A 46 -2.81 -12.88 -4.41
N GLN A 47 -2.50 -14.15 -4.11
CA GLN A 47 -3.44 -15.26 -4.26
C GLN A 47 -4.40 -15.46 -3.07
N ASN A 48 -4.29 -14.67 -2.01
CA ASN A 48 -5.15 -14.75 -0.80
C ASN A 48 -5.40 -16.19 -0.30
N ARG A 49 -4.37 -17.05 -0.31
CA ARG A 49 -4.52 -18.50 -0.04
C ARG A 49 -5.06 -18.82 1.36
N ASP A 50 -4.77 -17.95 2.31
CA ASP A 50 -5.18 -18.08 3.71
C ASP A 50 -6.53 -17.39 4.00
N ASN A 51 -7.23 -16.89 2.96
CA ASN A 51 -8.52 -16.20 3.06
C ASN A 51 -8.52 -15.04 4.07
N LEU A 52 -7.42 -14.29 4.12
CA LEU A 52 -7.25 -13.14 5.02
C LEU A 52 -7.94 -11.88 4.50
N LEU A 53 -8.20 -11.85 3.19
CA LEU A 53 -8.98 -10.84 2.50
C LEU A 53 -10.27 -11.48 1.94
N PRO A 54 -11.28 -10.69 1.54
CA PRO A 54 -12.47 -11.21 0.87
C PRO A 54 -12.18 -12.13 -0.32
N GLU A 55 -12.90 -13.25 -0.42
CA GLU A 55 -12.75 -14.21 -1.52
C GLU A 55 -13.34 -13.68 -2.85
N GLY A 56 -12.84 -14.19 -3.97
CA GLY A 56 -13.36 -13.87 -5.31
C GLY A 56 -12.93 -12.50 -5.86
N ARG A 57 -12.02 -11.80 -5.18
CA ARG A 57 -11.49 -10.49 -5.57
C ARG A 57 -10.09 -10.57 -6.15
N ARG A 58 -9.65 -9.51 -6.83
CA ARG A 58 -8.34 -9.45 -7.48
C ARG A 58 -7.40 -8.60 -6.68
N TYR A 59 -6.35 -9.23 -6.16
CA TYR A 59 -5.37 -8.55 -5.32
C TYR A 59 -4.00 -8.46 -6.00
N GLU A 60 -3.36 -7.30 -5.88
CA GLU A 60 -1.96 -7.08 -6.24
C GLU A 60 -1.15 -6.65 -5.02
N GLU A 61 0.08 -7.15 -4.87
CA GLU A 61 0.98 -6.76 -3.79
C GLU A 61 2.10 -5.82 -4.27
N LEU A 62 2.41 -4.83 -3.43
CA LEU A 62 3.51 -3.89 -3.58
C LEU A 62 4.54 -4.08 -2.46
N GLU A 63 5.80 -4.13 -2.86
CA GLU A 63 6.94 -4.19 -1.94
C GLU A 63 7.37 -2.78 -1.52
N VAL A 64 7.41 -2.51 -0.22
CA VAL A 64 7.73 -1.16 0.30
C VAL A 64 9.23 -0.86 0.29
N ASN A 65 10.08 -1.83 0.66
CA ASN A 65 11.56 -1.68 0.73
C ASN A 65 12.32 -2.87 0.11
N GLY A 66 11.66 -3.65 -0.75
CA GLY A 66 12.25 -4.83 -1.40
C GLY A 66 11.98 -6.16 -0.69
N PRO A 67 12.59 -7.25 -1.18
CA PRO A 67 12.15 -8.62 -0.91
C PRO A 67 12.37 -9.07 0.55
N ALA A 68 13.32 -8.47 1.26
CA ALA A 68 13.62 -8.81 2.65
C ALA A 68 12.75 -8.07 3.68
N ASP A 69 12.00 -7.05 3.27
CA ASP A 69 11.09 -6.34 4.18
C ASP A 69 9.78 -7.14 4.28
N SER A 70 9.24 -7.31 5.49
CA SER A 70 7.96 -7.98 5.74
C SER A 70 6.75 -7.09 5.45
N ARG A 71 6.98 -5.79 5.20
CA ARG A 71 5.97 -4.78 4.92
C ARG A 71 5.54 -4.82 3.47
N ARG A 72 4.25 -5.04 3.25
CA ARG A 72 3.64 -5.07 1.93
C ARG A 72 2.32 -4.30 1.96
N ILE A 73 1.98 -3.73 0.83
CA ILE A 73 0.66 -3.17 0.57
C ILE A 73 -0.02 -4.12 -0.40
N VAL A 74 -1.20 -4.59 -0.06
CA VAL A 74 -2.05 -5.38 -0.95
C VAL A 74 -3.21 -4.52 -1.38
N ILE A 75 -3.45 -4.47 -2.69
CA ILE A 75 -4.41 -3.60 -3.33
C ILE A 75 -5.45 -4.49 -3.97
N GLU A 76 -6.71 -4.24 -3.67
CA GLU A 76 -7.83 -4.83 -4.40
C GLU A 76 -8.07 -4.00 -5.67
N MET A 77 -7.98 -4.62 -6.83
CA MET A 77 -7.89 -3.91 -8.11
C MET A 77 -9.24 -3.41 -8.63
N ASP A 78 -10.36 -4.00 -8.18
CA ASP A 78 -11.70 -3.62 -8.63
C ASP A 78 -12.30 -2.45 -7.81
N THR A 79 -11.93 -2.34 -6.54
CA THR A 79 -12.46 -1.37 -5.56
C THR A 79 -11.41 -0.43 -5.00
N HIS A 80 -10.14 -0.64 -5.37
CA HIS A 80 -8.97 0.14 -4.95
C HIS A 80 -8.75 0.13 -3.43
N GLU A 81 -9.30 -0.88 -2.75
CA GLU A 81 -9.10 -1.07 -1.32
C GLU A 81 -7.64 -1.42 -1.03
N LEU A 82 -7.05 -0.69 -0.11
CA LEU A 82 -5.70 -0.87 0.35
C LEU A 82 -5.70 -1.67 1.65
N TYR A 83 -4.88 -2.69 1.68
CA TYR A 83 -4.58 -3.52 2.83
C TYR A 83 -3.09 -3.47 3.09
N VAL A 84 -2.68 -3.51 4.35
CA VAL A 84 -1.27 -3.53 4.72
C VAL A 84 -0.97 -4.73 5.59
N THR A 85 0.17 -5.36 5.33
CA THR A 85 0.78 -6.35 6.22
C THR A 85 2.13 -5.83 6.66
N ARG A 86 2.46 -6.03 7.94
CA ARG A 86 3.80 -5.79 8.49
C ARG A 86 4.55 -7.09 8.85
N ASN A 87 3.86 -8.24 8.79
CA ASN A 87 4.31 -9.53 9.33
C ASN A 87 4.13 -10.66 8.29
N HIS A 88 4.62 -10.49 7.05
CA HIS A 88 4.57 -11.54 6.01
C HIS A 88 3.19 -12.19 5.82
N TYR A 89 2.14 -11.37 5.64
CA TYR A 89 0.77 -11.83 5.42
C TYR A 89 0.19 -12.64 6.58
N GLN A 90 0.74 -12.60 7.80
CA GLN A 90 0.06 -13.20 8.96
C GLN A 90 -1.17 -12.39 9.39
N THR A 91 -1.13 -11.08 9.16
CA THR A 91 -2.21 -10.15 9.50
C THR A 91 -2.35 -9.12 8.39
N MET A 92 -3.58 -8.91 7.95
CA MET A 92 -3.95 -7.85 7.02
C MET A 92 -4.75 -6.79 7.77
N CYS A 93 -4.33 -5.54 7.65
CA CYS A 93 -5.08 -4.41 8.16
C CYS A 93 -5.64 -3.61 6.98
N TYR A 94 -6.95 -3.36 6.98
CA TYR A 94 -7.55 -2.42 6.04
C TYR A 94 -7.00 -1.01 6.30
N ALA A 95 -6.45 -0.37 5.27
CA ALA A 95 -5.87 0.95 5.33
C ALA A 95 -6.81 2.03 4.79
N GLY A 96 -7.75 1.66 3.93
CA GLY A 96 -8.69 2.59 3.30
C GLY A 96 -8.86 2.32 1.82
N LYS A 97 -9.59 3.19 1.14
CA LYS A 97 -9.64 3.27 -0.32
C LYS A 97 -9.58 4.74 -0.73
N PRO A 98 -8.94 5.08 -1.85
CA PRO A 98 -8.96 6.45 -2.36
C PRO A 98 -10.39 6.87 -2.70
N ASP A 99 -10.71 8.12 -2.40
CA ASP A 99 -11.95 8.74 -2.86
C ASP A 99 -11.63 9.52 -4.14
N PHE A 100 -11.86 8.86 -5.28
CA PHE A 100 -11.74 9.53 -6.56
C PHE A 100 -12.89 10.53 -6.66
N MET A 101 -12.62 11.79 -6.35
CA MET A 101 -13.60 12.85 -6.56
C MET A 101 -13.96 12.88 -8.05
N ASN A 102 -15.18 12.45 -8.37
CA ASN A 102 -15.77 12.60 -9.69
C ASN A 102 -15.63 14.07 -10.12
N SER A 103 -14.73 14.33 -11.07
CA SER A 103 -14.62 15.63 -11.75
C SER A 103 -15.76 15.81 -12.74
#